data_AF-A0A8T3VA15-F1
#
_entry.id   AF-A0A8T3VA15-F1
#
_cell.length_a   1.000
_cell.length_b   1.000
_cell.length_c   1.000
_cell.angle_alpha   90.00
_cell.angle_beta   90.00
_cell.angle_gamma   90.00
#
_symmetry.space_group_name_H-M   'P 1'
#
loop_
_entity.id
_entity.type
_entity.pdbx_description
1 polymer ?
#
loop_
_entity_poly.entity_id
_entity_poly.type
_entity_poly.pdbx_seq_one_letter_code
_entity_poly.pdbx_strand_id
1 'polypeptide(L)' 'MFCRNCGEENPDNAVFCRNCGERLEKEEIKKAEVIEKPVNTHHEQSTTTSTPSSNDNNWMGCCLCIIVIFIVFAIFGSL' A
#
# COMPACT_ATOMS: atom_id res chain seq x y z
N MET A 1 5.44 -19.90 -0.43
CA MET A 1 6.19 -19.13 0.59
C MET A 1 5.26 -18.58 1.67
N PHE A 2 5.72 -18.47 2.92
CA PHE A 2 4.94 -17.86 4.00
C PHE A 2 5.27 -16.36 4.13
N CYS A 3 4.23 -15.54 4.30
CA CYS A 3 4.41 -14.11 4.54
C CYS A 3 5.07 -13.88 5.91
N ARG A 4 6.18 -13.13 5.94
CA ARG A 4 6.90 -12.82 7.19
C ARG A 4 6.15 -11.84 8.11
N ASN A 5 5.20 -11.11 7.56
CA ASN A 5 4.39 -10.13 8.30
C ASN A 5 3.17 -10.79 8.96
N CYS A 6 2.39 -11.58 8.22
CA CYS A 6 1.12 -12.15 8.72
C CYS A 6 1.05 -13.67 8.77
N GLY A 7 2.07 -14.40 8.32
CA GLY A 7 2.10 -15.87 8.33
C GLY A 7 1.25 -16.56 7.25
N GLU A 8 0.63 -15.82 6.33
CA GLU A 8 -0.19 -16.41 5.27
C GLU A 8 0.65 -17.24 4.30
N GLU A 9 0.15 -18.42 3.92
CA GLU A 9 0.73 -19.21 2.85
C GLU A 9 0.37 -18.61 1.49
N ASN A 10 1.40 -18.23 0.72
CA ASN A 10 1.26 -17.62 -0.59
C ASN A 10 1.99 -18.46 -1.66
N PRO A 11 1.52 -18.43 -2.92
CA PRO A 11 2.25 -19.04 -4.04
C PRO A 11 3.70 -18.52 -4.15
N ASP A 12 4.64 -19.37 -4.56
CA ASP A 12 6.04 -18.97 -4.73
C ASP A 12 6.26 -17.95 -5.84
N ASN A 13 5.25 -17.74 -6.70
CA ASN A 13 5.25 -16.70 -7.71
C ASN A 13 4.54 -15.40 -7.31
N ALA A 14 3.97 -15.32 -6.10
CA ALA A 14 3.30 -14.12 -5.62
C ALA A 14 4.32 -13.00 -5.32
N VAL A 15 4.01 -11.78 -5.78
CA VAL A 15 4.81 -10.56 -5.52
C VAL A 15 4.34 -9.86 -4.23
N PHE A 16 3.07 -10.04 -3.87
CA PHE A 16 2.45 -9.48 -2.67
C PHE A 16 1.64 -10.54 -1.93
N CYS A 17 1.53 -10.38 -0.62
CA CYS A 17 0.73 -11.25 0.23
C CYS A 17 -0.74 -11.05 -0.09
N ARG A 18 -1.45 -12.14 -0.41
CA ARG A 18 -2.89 -12.11 -0.71
C ARG A 18 -3.76 -11.72 0.49
N ASN A 19 -3.22 -11.81 1.71
CA ASN A 19 -3.94 -11.54 2.95
C ASN A 19 -3.66 -10.12 3.47
N CYS A 20 -2.39 -9.70 3.57
CA CYS A 20 -2.03 -8.42 4.18
C CYS A 20 -1.39 -7.39 3.23
N GLY A 21 -1.15 -7.74 1.96
CA GLY A 21 -0.54 -6.84 0.98
C GLY A 21 0.96 -6.64 1.11
N GLU A 22 1.63 -7.23 2.12
CA GLU A 22 3.08 -7.16 2.29
C GLU A 22 3.81 -7.65 1.03
N ARG A 23 4.91 -6.98 0.66
CA ARG A 23 5.70 -7.42 -0.48
C ARG A 23 6.42 -8.74 -0.15
N LEU A 24 6.24 -9.71 -1.03
CA LEU A 24 6.87 -11.01 -0.93
C LEU A 24 8.18 -10.94 -1.72
N GLU A 25 9.29 -10.76 -1.03
CA GLU A 25 10.61 -10.75 -1.66
C GLU A 25 10.95 -12.16 -2.16
N LYS A 26 11.19 -12.28 -3.46
CA LYS A 26 11.90 -13.43 -4.01
C LYS A 26 13.39 -13.13 -4.02
N GLU A 27 14.16 -14.05 -3.47
CA GLU A 27 15.60 -14.09 -3.72
C GLU A 27 15.82 -14.58 -5.16
N GLU A 28 15.63 -13.68 -6.13
CA GLU A 28 16.19 -13.84 -7.46
C GLU A 28 17.71 -13.80 -7.29
N ILE A 29 18.33 -14.99 -7.23
CA ILE A 29 19.77 -15.13 -7.12
C ILE A 29 20.42 -14.30 -8.22
N LYS A 30 21.14 -13.26 -7.80
CA LYS A 30 21.93 -12.36 -8.64
C LYS A 30 22.89 -13.18 -9.51
N LYS A 31 22.49 -13.53 -10.73
CA LYS A 31 23.42 -14.00 -11.75
C LYS A 31 23.91 -12.78 -12.52
N ALA A 32 25.01 -12.23 -12.04
CA ALA A 32 25.83 -11.34 -12.85
C ALA A 32 26.39 -12.14 -14.04
N GLU A 33 25.98 -11.81 -15.26
CA GLU A 33 26.92 -11.62 -16.36
C GLU A 33 26.35 -10.59 -17.34
N VAL A 34 27.21 -9.61 -17.61
CA VAL A 34 27.07 -8.35 -18.38
C VAL A 34 27.13 -8.65 -19.89
N ILE A 35 26.44 -7.90 -20.78
CA ILE A 35 26.97 -7.11 -21.94
C ILE A 35 25.82 -6.30 -22.62
N GLU A 36 25.93 -4.97 -22.50
CA GLU A 36 25.46 -3.79 -23.26
C GLU A 36 24.39 -3.87 -24.40
N LYS A 37 23.30 -3.09 -24.24
CA LYS A 37 22.97 -1.86 -25.01
C LYS A 37 21.75 -1.12 -24.43
N PRO A 38 21.67 0.22 -24.52
CA PRO A 38 20.78 1.05 -23.72
C PRO A 38 19.38 1.12 -24.34
N VAL A 39 18.36 0.69 -23.61
CA VAL A 39 16.98 1.10 -23.88
C VAL A 39 16.59 2.12 -22.83
N ASN A 40 16.79 3.38 -23.21
CA ASN A 40 16.22 4.52 -22.54
C ASN A 40 14.70 4.47 -22.77
N THR A 41 13.91 4.20 -21.74
CA THR A 41 12.58 4.81 -21.60
C THR A 41 12.25 4.89 -20.12
N HIS A 42 12.60 6.05 -19.56
CA HIS A 42 12.07 6.67 -18.34
C HIS A 42 11.92 5.79 -17.09
N HIS A 43 13.03 5.75 -16.37
CA HIS A 43 13.04 5.80 -14.92
C HIS A 43 12.22 7.01 -14.45
N GLU A 44 11.14 6.78 -13.69
CA GLU A 44 10.80 7.64 -12.57
C GLU A 44 10.90 6.79 -11.31
N GLN A 45 12.14 6.50 -10.92
CA GLN A 45 12.46 6.14 -9.55
C GLN A 45 12.75 7.44 -8.82
N SER A 46 11.77 7.91 -8.05
CA SER A 46 12.05 8.79 -6.93
C SER A 46 11.80 8.00 -5.65
N THR A 47 12.91 7.56 -5.07
CA THR A 47 13.06 7.37 -3.63
C THR A 47 12.61 8.63 -2.88
N THR A 48 12.03 8.42 -1.69
CA THR A 48 11.66 9.35 -0.61
C THR A 48 10.25 9.99 -0.62
N THR A 49 9.39 9.39 0.21
CA THR A 49 8.33 10.01 1.03
C THR A 49 6.93 10.19 0.41
N SER A 50 5.96 9.60 1.13
CA SER A 50 4.48 9.63 1.04
C SER A 50 3.74 8.78 -0.01
N THR A 51 3.32 7.60 0.49
CA THR A 51 2.05 6.88 0.23
C THR A 51 1.76 6.28 -1.16
N PRO A 52 2.14 5.01 -1.41
CA PRO A 52 1.33 4.13 -2.24
C PRO A 52 0.13 3.69 -1.40
N SER A 53 -1.03 4.24 -1.75
CA SER A 53 -2.38 3.90 -1.30
C SER A 53 -2.49 2.47 -0.75
N SER A 54 -2.27 2.32 0.56
CA SER A 54 -2.85 1.24 1.31
C SER A 54 -4.36 1.43 1.17
N ASN A 55 -5.06 0.41 0.68
CA ASN A 55 -6.51 0.38 0.77
C ASN A 55 -6.85 -0.19 2.15
N ASP A 56 -6.42 0.52 3.20
CA ASP A 56 -6.96 0.40 4.54
C ASP A 56 -8.28 1.15 4.56
N ASN A 57 -9.31 0.44 4.11
CA ASN A 57 -10.70 0.86 4.21
C ASN A 57 -11.14 0.91 5.68
N ASN A 58 -10.71 1.95 6.38
CA ASN A 58 -11.57 2.65 7.34
C ASN A 58 -12.33 3.79 6.62
N TRP A 59 -12.91 3.47 5.47
CA TRP A 59 -13.84 4.31 4.72
C TRP A 59 -15.25 4.11 5.29
N MET A 60 -15.43 4.39 6.57
CA MET A 60 -16.75 4.42 7.22
C MET A 60 -16.78 5.41 8.40
N GLY A 61 -15.63 5.77 8.96
CA GLY A 61 -15.53 6.76 10.04
C GLY A 61 -15.92 8.19 9.66
N CYS A 62 -15.73 8.59 8.40
CA CYS A 62 -16.02 9.97 7.95
C CYS A 62 -17.51 10.32 8.05
N CYS A 63 -18.41 9.37 7.80
CA CYS A 63 -19.85 9.62 7.85
C CYS A 63 -20.34 9.91 9.28
N LEU A 64 -19.86 9.15 10.28
CA LEU A 64 -20.24 9.38 11.68
C LEU A 64 -19.68 10.71 12.22
N CYS A 65 -18.43 11.05 11.87
CA CYS A 65 -17.85 12.34 12.24
C CYS A 65 -18.61 13.51 11.63
N ILE A 66 -19.00 13.43 10.36
CA ILE A 66 -19.77 14.47 9.67
C ILE A 66 -21.15 14.66 10.34
N ILE A 67 -21.85 13.57 10.66
CA ILE A 67 -23.16 13.63 11.35
C ILE A 67 -23.03 14.30 12.72
N VAL A 68 -22.02 13.93 13.51
CA VAL A 68 -21.78 14.53 14.84
C VAL A 68 -21.48 16.02 14.72
N ILE A 69 -20.64 16.42 13.75
CA ILE A 69 -20.32 17.84 13.50
C ILE A 69 -21.59 18.62 13.16
N PHE A 70 -22.44 18.11 12.26
CA PHE A 70 -23.70 18.77 11.91
C PHE A 70 -24.65 18.92 13.10
N ILE A 71 -24.75 17.91 13.98
CA ILE A 71 -25.59 17.97 15.18
C ILE A 71 -25.08 19.05 16.14
N VAL A 72 -23.77 19.13 16.35
CA VAL A 72 -23.14 20.16 17.20
C VAL A 72 -23.43 21.55 16.63
N PHE A 73 -23.21 21.78 15.34
CA PHE A 73 -23.50 23.07 14.71
C PHE A 73 -24.98 23.46 14.79
N ALA A 74 -25.91 22.52 14.67
CA ALA A 74 -27.34 22.80 14.80
C ALA A 74 -27.74 23.23 16.22
N ILE A 75 -27.14 22.61 17.25
CA ILE A 75 -27.42 22.94 18.66
C ILE A 75 -26.80 24.29 19.04
N PHE A 76 -25.54 24.53 18.67
CA PHE A 76 -24.81 25.75 19.05
C PHE A 76 -25.11 26.95 18.14
N GLY A 77 -25.47 26.73 16.89
CA GLY A 77 -25.85 27.79 15.95
C GLY A 77 -27.31 28.26 16.09
N SER A 78 -28.12 27.56 16.87
CA SER A 78 -29.52 27.92 17.16
C SER A 78 -29.68 28.69 18.49
N LEU A 79 -28.58 29.05 19.15
CA LEU A 79 -28.52 29.84 20.39
C LEU A 79 -28.08 31.28 20.08
#